data_AF-A0A7Z6RD37-F1
#
_entry.id   AF-A0A7Z6RD37-F1
#
_cell.length_a   1.000
_cell.length_b   1.000
_cell.length_c   1.000
_cell.angle_alpha   90.00
_cell.angle_beta   90.00
_cell.angle_gamma   90.00
#
_symmetry.space_group_name_H-M   'P 1'
#
loop_
_entity.id
_entity.type
_entity.pdbx_description
1 polymer ?
#
loop_
_entity_poly.entity_id
_entity_poly.type
_entity_poly.pdbx_seq_one_letter_code
_entity_poly.pdbx_strand_id
1 'polypeptide(L)'
;MSIWERYSKEEREEYIKFLKVYGALTNLFRQKHENLIPYLDSKFQETIYAKVFNSENVDIGNTPHDILSVFGDDRIGIGLKTWMNSRPSFQKVMQLKRYKADIDPYFNKSDEELALKLSELKNERMLIDYNRLGLAKDKNIYHYVTRDEGKFVIQETLYPLVDLNKLGKFKRTNTAFTWSDGHKTYKYTYGDSQIWQYFNSDADDTLVLNQFDVNIIEDPFDFLLKSYFSFVDDFKKAENSDDIVEVYLPLYSYRTKEVELKSGLNAWNAALKNKNSATLRPLNEVYIPIPLEFHKKYPDFFCSDVFEIQRRQKNYVGNKKNKPQVRFHLQLPNGKKIPALLTQSDMKSLQSGSLTEKDPNTGKLYGQSALGQWLLVDVLGLKERQPVTREWLEKKGTDAVRLWHKKDDYNTINIDFAPIGSFETFMKDEINNSDD
;
A
#
# COMPACT_ATOMS: atom_id res chain seq x y z
N MET A 1 19.07 -8.08 -16.97
CA MET A 1 19.40 -6.81 -16.30
C MET A 1 18.61 -6.77 -15.01
N SER A 2 19.28 -6.65 -13.88
CA SER A 2 18.61 -6.58 -12.56
C SER A 2 17.91 -5.24 -12.38
N ILE A 3 17.05 -5.11 -11.35
CA ILE A 3 16.44 -3.81 -11.04
C ILE A 3 17.52 -2.84 -10.54
N TRP A 4 18.46 -3.36 -9.75
CA TRP A 4 19.66 -2.64 -9.33
C TRP A 4 20.40 -1.95 -10.50
N GLU A 5 20.60 -2.64 -11.62
CA GLU A 5 21.30 -2.09 -12.79
C GLU A 5 20.53 -1.01 -13.54
N ARG A 6 19.23 -0.84 -13.28
CA ARG A 6 18.40 0.23 -13.87
C ARG A 6 18.61 1.58 -13.18
N TYR A 7 19.11 1.58 -11.95
CA TYR A 7 19.50 2.81 -11.25
C TYR A 7 20.88 3.28 -11.71
N SER A 8 21.11 4.60 -11.62
CA SER A 8 22.41 5.18 -11.93
C SER A 8 23.50 4.63 -11.01
N LYS A 9 24.76 4.77 -11.44
CA LYS A 9 25.89 4.34 -10.61
C LYS A 9 25.97 5.18 -9.34
N GLU A 10 25.70 6.46 -9.46
CA GLU A 10 25.75 7.46 -8.39
C GLU A 10 24.71 7.14 -7.29
N GLU A 11 23.47 6.84 -7.67
CA GLU A 11 22.42 6.44 -6.71
C GLU A 11 22.81 5.14 -5.98
N ARG A 12 23.31 4.14 -6.71
CA ARG A 12 23.75 2.87 -6.10
C ARG A 12 24.89 3.06 -5.09
N GLU A 13 25.87 3.89 -5.44
CA GLU A 13 26.97 4.23 -4.54
C GLU A 13 26.49 5.02 -3.32
N GLU A 14 25.53 5.92 -3.50
CA GLU A 14 24.93 6.68 -2.40
C GLU A 14 24.15 5.78 -1.43
N TYR A 15 23.36 4.82 -1.94
CA TYR A 15 22.66 3.84 -1.12
C TYR A 15 23.65 3.00 -0.30
N ILE A 16 24.75 2.56 -0.92
CA ILE A 16 25.83 1.84 -0.22
C ILE A 16 26.45 2.70 0.89
N LYS A 17 26.66 4.00 0.67
CA LYS A 17 27.18 4.90 1.72
C LYS A 17 26.22 4.97 2.91
N PHE A 18 24.93 5.14 2.68
CA PHE A 18 23.94 5.15 3.77
C PHE A 18 23.95 3.84 4.56
N LEU A 19 24.00 2.70 3.88
CA LEU A 19 24.12 1.40 4.54
C LEU A 19 25.42 1.29 5.35
N LYS A 20 26.57 1.72 4.80
CA LYS A 20 27.86 1.73 5.51
C LYS A 20 27.82 2.59 6.76
N VAL A 21 27.29 3.82 6.66
CA VAL A 21 27.19 4.74 7.80
C VAL A 21 26.31 4.16 8.89
N TYR A 22 25.13 3.64 8.55
CA TYR A 22 24.24 3.04 9.52
C TYR A 22 24.85 1.78 10.16
N GLY A 23 25.42 0.90 9.34
CA GLY A 23 26.11 -0.30 9.82
C GLY A 23 27.33 0.03 10.69
N ALA A 24 28.02 1.14 10.45
CA ALA A 24 29.13 1.58 11.29
C ALA A 24 28.68 1.91 12.73
N LEU A 25 27.42 2.27 12.94
CA LEU A 25 26.82 2.58 14.24
C LEU A 25 26.38 1.35 15.04
N THR A 26 26.76 0.14 14.64
CA THR A 26 26.34 -1.12 15.26
C THR A 26 26.49 -1.16 16.78
N ASN A 27 27.58 -0.59 17.32
CA ASN A 27 27.84 -0.57 18.76
C ASN A 27 26.79 0.22 19.57
N LEU A 28 25.91 1.02 18.95
CA LEU A 28 24.75 1.63 19.62
C LEU A 28 23.71 0.59 20.07
N PHE A 29 23.62 -0.54 19.38
CA PHE A 29 22.54 -1.52 19.54
C PHE A 29 23.01 -2.84 20.15
N ARG A 30 24.33 -3.00 20.39
CA ARG A 30 24.88 -4.24 20.93
C ARG A 30 24.57 -4.38 22.41
N GLN A 31 24.06 -5.55 22.77
CA GLN A 31 23.89 -5.97 24.16
C GLN A 31 24.97 -6.98 24.62
N LYS A 32 25.69 -7.61 23.67
CA LYS A 32 26.74 -8.60 23.92
C LYS A 32 27.94 -8.37 22.98
N HIS A 33 29.14 -8.70 23.46
CA HIS A 33 30.42 -8.46 22.77
C HIS A 33 30.82 -9.52 21.73
N GLU A 34 29.97 -10.50 21.43
CA GLU A 34 30.26 -11.51 20.40
C GLU A 34 29.99 -10.98 18.99
N ASN A 35 30.77 -11.49 18.02
CA ASN A 35 30.83 -11.24 16.56
C ASN A 35 30.44 -9.83 16.07
N LEU A 36 31.36 -9.17 15.35
CA LEU A 36 31.18 -7.83 14.79
C LEU A 36 30.30 -7.85 13.53
N ILE A 37 29.06 -8.34 13.64
CA ILE A 37 28.08 -8.34 12.55
C ILE A 37 27.40 -6.97 12.53
N PRO A 38 27.46 -6.21 11.42
CA PRO A 38 26.88 -4.89 11.41
C PRO A 38 25.34 -4.95 11.54
N TYR A 39 24.77 -3.97 12.21
CA TYR A 39 23.33 -3.82 12.41
C TYR A 39 22.69 -3.06 11.26
N LEU A 40 21.51 -3.48 10.84
CA LEU A 40 20.67 -2.77 9.88
C LEU A 40 19.22 -2.93 10.31
N ASP A 41 18.54 -1.80 10.48
CA ASP A 41 17.10 -1.78 10.70
C ASP A 41 16.35 -1.82 9.36
N SER A 42 15.25 -2.56 9.30
CA SER A 42 14.47 -2.71 8.07
C SER A 42 13.75 -1.42 7.67
N LYS A 43 13.27 -0.62 8.62
CA LYS A 43 12.60 0.65 8.32
C LYS A 43 13.59 1.72 7.88
N PHE A 44 14.80 1.71 8.43
CA PHE A 44 15.90 2.50 7.87
C PHE A 44 16.15 2.12 6.41
N GLN A 45 16.30 0.82 6.10
CA GLN A 45 16.51 0.34 4.73
C GLN A 45 15.39 0.80 3.77
N GLU A 46 14.13 0.67 4.15
CA GLU A 46 12.99 1.19 3.36
C GLU A 46 13.11 2.69 3.09
N THR A 47 13.40 3.47 4.13
CA THR A 47 13.50 4.93 4.05
C THR A 47 14.63 5.37 3.12
N ILE A 48 15.83 4.78 3.27
CA ILE A 48 16.96 5.15 2.42
C ILE A 48 16.80 4.65 0.99
N TYR A 49 16.16 3.50 0.77
CA TYR A 49 15.89 2.99 -0.57
C TYR A 49 14.96 3.95 -1.32
N ALA A 50 13.83 4.32 -0.71
CA ALA A 50 12.88 5.28 -1.27
C ALA A 50 13.58 6.62 -1.59
N LYS A 51 14.35 7.15 -0.63
CA LYS A 51 15.05 8.42 -0.76
C LYS A 51 16.09 8.42 -1.88
N VAL A 52 16.99 7.44 -1.88
CA VAL A 52 18.13 7.44 -2.81
C VAL A 52 17.70 7.14 -4.24
N PHE A 53 16.74 6.25 -4.42
CA PHE A 53 16.28 5.83 -5.74
C PHE A 53 15.03 6.57 -6.21
N ASN A 54 14.68 7.69 -5.56
CA ASN A 54 13.46 8.47 -5.81
C ASN A 54 12.22 7.57 -6.04
N SER A 55 12.10 6.56 -5.19
CA SER A 55 11.05 5.55 -5.25
C SER A 55 10.01 5.80 -4.17
N GLU A 56 8.79 5.31 -4.37
CA GLU A 56 7.68 5.56 -3.44
C GLU A 56 7.63 4.47 -2.36
N ASN A 57 7.52 4.86 -1.09
CA ASN A 57 7.15 3.91 -0.03
C ASN A 57 5.64 3.66 -0.09
N VAL A 58 5.27 2.38 -0.22
CA VAL A 58 3.89 1.94 -0.47
C VAL A 58 3.35 1.01 0.63
N ASP A 59 4.06 0.85 1.75
CA ASP A 59 3.58 0.07 2.89
C ASP A 59 2.46 0.81 3.64
N ILE A 60 1.22 0.40 3.35
CA ILE A 60 0.01 0.87 4.03
C ILE A 60 -0.48 -0.13 5.09
N GLY A 61 0.41 -1.00 5.58
CA GLY A 61 0.14 -1.95 6.65
C GLY A 61 -0.02 -3.38 6.18
N ASN A 62 1.03 -4.19 6.40
CA ASN A 62 1.11 -5.59 5.99
C ASN A 62 0.92 -5.81 4.49
N THR A 63 1.37 -4.89 3.64
CA THR A 63 1.34 -5.08 2.18
C THR A 63 2.41 -6.08 1.72
N PRO A 64 2.20 -6.74 0.58
CA PRO A 64 3.22 -7.59 -0.05
C PRO A 64 4.50 -6.86 -0.46
N HIS A 65 4.42 -5.61 -0.94
CA HIS A 65 5.57 -4.79 -1.36
C HIS A 65 5.74 -3.57 -0.46
N ASP A 66 6.99 -3.16 -0.30
CA ASP A 66 7.40 -2.03 0.56
C ASP A 66 7.68 -0.79 -0.29
N ILE A 67 8.26 -0.98 -1.48
CA ILE A 67 8.65 0.09 -2.41
C ILE A 67 8.00 -0.10 -3.79
N LEU A 68 7.63 1.01 -4.41
CA LEU A 68 7.31 1.12 -5.83
C LEU A 68 8.39 1.93 -6.55
N SER A 69 8.96 1.34 -7.60
CA SER A 69 9.88 2.02 -8.51
C SER A 69 9.30 2.08 -9.92
N VAL A 70 9.36 3.24 -10.54
CA VAL A 70 8.77 3.51 -11.85
C VAL A 70 9.87 3.83 -12.87
N PHE A 71 9.93 3.07 -13.94
CA PHE A 71 10.92 3.20 -15.00
C PHE A 71 10.24 3.26 -16.38
N GLY A 72 9.91 4.47 -16.84
CA GLY A 72 9.05 4.64 -18.01
C GLY A 72 7.67 4.05 -17.72
N ASP A 73 7.22 3.11 -18.55
CA ASP A 73 5.93 2.42 -18.37
C ASP A 73 6.00 1.24 -17.36
N ASP A 74 7.20 0.84 -16.95
CA ASP A 74 7.37 -0.25 -15.98
C ASP A 74 7.16 0.24 -14.55
N ARG A 75 6.18 -0.32 -13.87
CA ARG A 75 5.97 -0.15 -12.43
C ARG A 75 6.34 -1.43 -11.71
N ILE A 76 7.29 -1.35 -10.79
CA ILE A 76 7.93 -2.52 -10.17
C ILE A 76 7.76 -2.43 -8.67
N GLY A 77 7.16 -3.47 -8.10
CA GLY A 77 7.06 -3.65 -6.66
C GLY A 77 8.29 -4.33 -6.12
N ILE A 78 8.81 -3.80 -5.03
CA ILE A 78 10.03 -4.28 -4.38
C ILE A 78 9.70 -4.56 -2.92
N GLY A 79 9.91 -5.82 -2.51
CA GLY A 79 9.94 -6.18 -1.09
C GLY A 79 11.35 -5.97 -0.54
N LEU A 80 11.47 -5.35 0.63
CA LEU A 80 12.72 -5.12 1.32
C LEU A 80 12.89 -6.06 2.51
N LYS A 81 14.09 -6.61 2.66
CA LYS A 81 14.42 -7.50 3.77
C LYS A 81 15.87 -7.31 4.21
N THR A 82 16.10 -7.57 5.49
CA THR A 82 17.44 -7.71 6.05
C THR A 82 17.46 -8.80 7.11
N TRP A 83 18.53 -9.59 7.15
CA TRP A 83 18.75 -10.62 8.17
C TRP A 83 20.24 -10.96 8.34
N MET A 84 20.55 -11.69 9.41
CA MET A 84 21.92 -12.13 9.71
C MET A 84 22.28 -13.42 8.97
N ASN A 85 23.55 -13.53 8.58
CA ASN A 85 24.16 -14.60 7.83
C ASN A 85 23.65 -14.71 6.39
N SER A 86 24.56 -14.56 5.43
CA SER A 86 24.34 -14.79 4.00
C SER A 86 24.27 -16.29 3.70
N ARG A 87 23.34 -16.98 4.36
CA ARG A 87 23.08 -18.41 4.19
C ARG A 87 21.61 -18.63 3.87
N PRO A 88 21.28 -19.74 3.18
CA PRO A 88 19.90 -20.03 2.85
C PRO A 88 19.00 -20.08 4.07
N SER A 89 17.89 -19.34 4.05
CA SER A 89 17.03 -19.19 5.22
C SER A 89 15.57 -18.90 4.85
N PHE A 90 14.65 -19.29 5.73
CA PHE A 90 13.25 -18.89 5.61
C PHE A 90 13.06 -17.50 6.18
N GLN A 91 12.47 -16.60 5.39
CA GLN A 91 12.06 -15.26 5.83
C GLN A 91 10.56 -15.08 5.68
N LYS A 92 9.95 -14.38 6.65
CA LYS A 92 8.52 -14.09 6.63
C LYS A 92 8.22 -13.19 5.43
N VAL A 93 7.30 -13.61 4.58
CA VAL A 93 6.86 -12.86 3.39
C VAL A 93 5.41 -12.46 3.46
N MET A 94 4.60 -13.08 4.32
CA MET A 94 3.19 -12.72 4.44
C MET A 94 2.59 -13.05 5.80
N GLN A 95 1.71 -12.17 6.27
CA GLN A 95 0.86 -12.41 7.44
C GLN A 95 -0.56 -12.77 6.98
N LEU A 96 -1.08 -13.91 7.44
CA LEU A 96 -2.41 -14.43 7.10
C LEU A 96 -3.33 -14.64 8.31
N LYS A 97 -3.00 -14.08 9.48
CA LYS A 97 -3.82 -14.19 10.70
C LYS A 97 -5.32 -13.88 10.51
N ARG A 98 -5.67 -12.93 9.63
CA ARG A 98 -7.07 -12.56 9.32
C ARG A 98 -7.81 -13.60 8.47
N TYR A 99 -7.10 -14.53 7.84
CA TYR A 99 -7.65 -15.59 6.99
C TYR A 99 -7.70 -16.94 7.71
N LYS A 100 -7.44 -16.96 9.02
CA LYS A 100 -7.40 -18.20 9.81
C LYS A 100 -8.67 -19.03 9.68
N ALA A 101 -9.85 -18.40 9.72
CA ALA A 101 -11.13 -19.08 9.52
C ALA A 101 -11.28 -19.73 8.12
N ASP A 102 -10.63 -19.19 7.09
CA ASP A 102 -10.65 -19.75 5.74
C ASP A 102 -9.60 -20.87 5.57
N ILE A 103 -8.54 -20.87 6.38
CA ILE A 103 -7.40 -21.79 6.28
C ILE A 103 -7.61 -23.03 7.15
N ASP A 104 -8.04 -22.84 8.40
CA ASP A 104 -8.17 -23.91 9.40
C ASP A 104 -8.96 -25.14 8.91
N PRO A 105 -10.06 -25.01 8.13
CA PRO A 105 -10.78 -26.16 7.57
C PRO A 105 -9.94 -27.06 6.66
N TYR A 106 -8.85 -26.53 6.09
CA TYR A 106 -7.95 -27.27 5.20
C TYR A 106 -6.86 -28.05 5.93
N PHE A 107 -6.71 -27.91 7.26
CA PHE A 107 -5.71 -28.69 8.00
C PHE A 107 -6.00 -30.18 8.01
N ASN A 108 -7.26 -30.58 7.92
CA ASN A 108 -7.69 -31.99 7.84
C ASN A 108 -7.89 -32.48 6.40
N LYS A 109 -7.53 -31.66 5.41
CA LYS A 109 -7.60 -31.95 3.96
C LYS A 109 -6.27 -32.46 3.43
N SER A 110 -6.23 -32.84 2.15
CA SER A 110 -4.97 -33.27 1.53
C SER A 110 -3.92 -32.15 1.54
N ASP A 111 -2.65 -32.52 1.37
CA ASP A 111 -1.55 -31.57 1.31
C ASP A 111 -1.68 -30.66 0.08
N GLU A 112 -2.16 -31.21 -1.03
CA GLU A 112 -2.46 -30.47 -2.25
C GLU A 112 -3.54 -29.41 -2.02
N GLU A 113 -4.65 -29.77 -1.34
CA GLU A 113 -5.73 -28.85 -1.04
C GLU A 113 -5.27 -27.71 -0.10
N LEU A 114 -4.47 -28.04 0.92
CA LEU A 114 -3.91 -27.04 1.83
C LEU A 114 -2.90 -26.12 1.12
N ALA A 115 -1.99 -26.68 0.31
CA ALA A 115 -1.04 -25.91 -0.47
C ALA A 115 -1.73 -24.98 -1.47
N LEU A 116 -2.76 -25.48 -2.16
CA LEU A 116 -3.57 -24.68 -3.07
C LEU A 116 -4.21 -23.51 -2.34
N LYS A 117 -4.90 -23.77 -1.22
CA LYS A 117 -5.57 -22.71 -0.46
C LYS A 117 -4.61 -21.62 0.02
N LEU A 118 -3.46 -22.00 0.57
CA LEU A 118 -2.43 -21.07 1.04
C LEU A 118 -1.82 -20.26 -0.11
N SER A 119 -1.59 -20.91 -1.25
CA SER A 119 -1.02 -20.29 -2.45
C SER A 119 -2.01 -19.33 -3.12
N GLU A 120 -3.30 -19.68 -3.17
CA GLU A 120 -4.38 -18.80 -3.62
C GLU A 120 -4.46 -17.55 -2.77
N LEU A 121 -4.51 -17.69 -1.43
CA LEU A 121 -4.53 -16.54 -0.52
C LEU A 121 -3.29 -15.65 -0.70
N LYS A 122 -2.10 -16.24 -0.83
CA LYS A 122 -0.87 -15.48 -1.11
C LYS A 122 -0.98 -14.70 -2.42
N ASN A 123 -1.43 -15.35 -3.48
CA ASN A 123 -1.57 -14.73 -4.80
C ASN A 123 -2.64 -13.64 -4.79
N GLU A 124 -3.79 -13.87 -4.16
CA GLU A 124 -4.83 -12.86 -4.00
C GLU A 124 -4.28 -11.63 -3.30
N ARG A 125 -3.51 -11.80 -2.22
CA ARG A 125 -2.87 -10.67 -1.52
C ARG A 125 -1.87 -9.92 -2.39
N MET A 126 -1.05 -10.61 -3.19
CA MET A 126 -0.12 -9.96 -4.12
C MET A 126 -0.84 -9.22 -5.25
N LEU A 127 -1.94 -9.78 -5.76
CA LEU A 127 -2.73 -9.18 -6.82
C LEU A 127 -3.39 -7.86 -6.40
N ILE A 128 -3.70 -7.69 -5.11
CA ILE A 128 -4.16 -6.39 -4.55
C ILE A 128 -3.13 -5.31 -4.86
N ASP A 129 -1.84 -5.53 -4.54
CA ASP A 129 -0.78 -4.56 -4.82
C ASP A 129 -0.55 -4.38 -6.32
N TYR A 130 -0.60 -5.48 -7.09
CA TYR A 130 -0.43 -5.41 -8.54
C TYR A 130 -1.48 -4.47 -9.16
N ASN A 131 -2.72 -4.55 -8.71
CA ASN A 131 -3.79 -3.69 -9.21
C ASN A 131 -3.76 -2.28 -8.60
N ARG A 132 -3.46 -2.16 -7.30
CA ARG A 132 -3.37 -0.87 -6.58
C ARG A 132 -2.31 0.01 -7.18
N LEU A 133 -1.12 -0.55 -7.39
CA LEU A 133 0.09 0.13 -7.84
C LEU A 133 0.36 -0.07 -9.33
N GLY A 134 -0.44 -0.84 -10.05
CA GLY A 134 -0.25 -1.08 -11.49
C GLY A 134 1.03 -1.84 -11.82
N LEU A 135 1.44 -2.78 -10.96
CA LEU A 135 2.73 -3.47 -11.08
C LEU A 135 2.76 -4.43 -12.28
N ALA A 136 3.91 -4.50 -12.93
CA ALA A 136 4.21 -5.56 -13.89
C ALA A 136 4.23 -6.92 -13.19
N LYS A 137 3.55 -7.93 -13.75
CA LYS A 137 3.32 -9.21 -13.04
C LYS A 137 4.57 -10.06 -12.83
N ASP A 138 5.55 -9.90 -13.71
CA ASP A 138 6.74 -10.74 -13.89
C ASP A 138 8.05 -10.01 -13.53
N LYS A 139 7.97 -8.76 -13.06
CA LYS A 139 9.16 -7.93 -12.78
C LYS A 139 9.40 -7.64 -11.30
N ASN A 140 8.47 -8.03 -10.42
CA ASN A 140 8.59 -7.74 -8.99
C ASN A 140 9.70 -8.57 -8.36
N ILE A 141 10.37 -7.98 -7.37
CA ILE A 141 11.54 -8.57 -6.72
C ILE A 141 11.48 -8.40 -5.21
N TYR A 142 12.28 -9.21 -4.53
CA TYR A 142 12.83 -8.83 -3.25
C TYR A 142 14.21 -8.24 -3.46
N HIS A 143 14.46 -7.06 -2.91
CA HIS A 143 15.80 -6.51 -2.71
C HIS A 143 16.15 -6.66 -1.23
N TYR A 144 17.24 -7.35 -0.92
CA TYR A 144 17.56 -7.66 0.47
C TYR A 144 19.04 -7.54 0.79
N VAL A 145 19.31 -7.21 2.04
CA VAL A 145 20.66 -7.03 2.56
C VAL A 145 20.92 -8.06 3.66
N THR A 146 21.81 -9.01 3.41
CA THR A 146 22.28 -9.93 4.44
C THR A 146 23.52 -9.39 5.15
N ARG A 147 23.68 -9.80 6.40
CA ARG A 147 24.68 -9.24 7.32
C ARG A 147 25.58 -10.35 7.81
N ASP A 148 26.84 -10.31 7.41
CA ASP A 148 27.88 -11.21 7.90
C ASP A 148 28.84 -10.43 8.81
N GLU A 149 29.80 -11.12 9.41
CA GLU A 149 30.85 -10.46 10.19
C GLU A 149 31.61 -9.44 9.32
N GLY A 150 31.62 -8.19 9.77
CA GLY A 150 32.31 -7.07 9.14
C GLY A 150 31.75 -6.58 7.80
N LYS A 151 30.64 -7.13 7.27
CA LYS A 151 30.19 -6.79 5.91
C LYS A 151 28.69 -6.91 5.68
N PHE A 152 28.24 -6.24 4.62
CA PHE A 152 26.92 -6.41 4.02
C PHE A 152 27.01 -7.03 2.63
N VAL A 153 25.97 -7.80 2.28
CA VAL A 153 25.78 -8.37 0.94
C VAL A 153 24.40 -7.93 0.43
N ILE A 154 24.38 -7.24 -0.71
CA ILE A 154 23.16 -6.81 -1.38
C ILE A 154 22.78 -7.86 -2.41
N GLN A 155 21.51 -8.27 -2.40
CA GLN A 155 20.99 -9.29 -3.29
C GLN A 155 19.60 -8.93 -3.80
N GLU A 156 19.26 -9.43 -4.98
CA GLU A 156 17.91 -9.39 -5.54
C GLU A 156 17.45 -10.79 -5.90
N THR A 157 16.17 -11.11 -5.66
CA THR A 157 15.56 -12.35 -6.13
C THR A 157 14.15 -12.09 -6.65
N LEU A 158 13.68 -12.89 -7.59
CA LEU A 158 12.32 -12.75 -8.10
C LEU A 158 11.28 -12.91 -6.98
N TYR A 159 10.21 -12.11 -7.09
CA TYR A 159 9.04 -12.18 -6.22
C TYR A 159 7.77 -12.47 -7.05
N PRO A 160 7.63 -13.70 -7.57
CA PRO A 160 6.50 -14.04 -8.41
C PRO A 160 5.25 -14.42 -7.60
N LEU A 161 4.12 -14.45 -8.31
CA LEU A 161 2.97 -15.23 -7.88
C LEU A 161 3.35 -16.72 -7.81
N VAL A 162 2.76 -17.45 -6.87
CA VAL A 162 2.92 -18.89 -6.74
C VAL A 162 2.32 -19.59 -7.97
N ASP A 163 3.07 -20.50 -8.60
CA ASP A 163 2.54 -21.32 -9.70
C ASP A 163 1.64 -22.44 -9.16
N LEU A 164 0.32 -22.23 -9.25
CA LEU A 164 -0.69 -23.15 -8.74
C LEU A 164 -0.71 -24.51 -9.47
N ASN A 165 -0.11 -24.61 -10.67
CA ASN A 165 -0.09 -25.84 -11.44
C ASN A 165 1.11 -26.75 -11.11
N LYS A 166 2.07 -26.26 -10.32
CA LYS A 166 3.32 -26.96 -10.02
C LYS A 166 3.53 -27.18 -8.52
N LEU A 167 2.45 -27.16 -7.74
CA LEU A 167 2.52 -27.39 -6.30
C LEU A 167 2.99 -28.82 -6.00
N GLY A 168 3.99 -28.94 -5.13
CA GLY A 168 4.60 -30.21 -4.77
C GLY A 168 5.56 -30.10 -3.57
N LYS A 169 6.35 -31.15 -3.35
CA LYS A 169 7.32 -31.26 -2.23
C LYS A 169 6.70 -30.99 -0.86
N PHE A 170 5.51 -31.54 -0.64
CA PHE A 170 4.74 -31.32 0.58
C PHE A 170 5.40 -31.97 1.81
N LYS A 171 5.40 -31.25 2.93
CA LYS A 171 5.89 -31.76 4.21
C LYS A 171 5.17 -31.10 5.37
N ARG A 172 4.55 -31.91 6.22
CA ARG A 172 4.00 -31.48 7.52
C ARG A 172 4.95 -31.72 8.67
N THR A 173 4.90 -30.83 9.64
CA THR A 173 5.40 -31.01 11.01
C THR A 173 4.30 -30.61 11.99
N ASN A 174 4.54 -30.75 13.29
CA ASN A 174 3.58 -30.31 14.31
C ASN A 174 3.38 -28.78 14.33
N THR A 175 4.30 -28.00 13.75
CA THR A 175 4.29 -26.53 13.82
C THR A 175 4.21 -25.84 12.46
N ALA A 176 4.42 -26.57 11.37
CA ALA A 176 4.45 -25.99 10.04
C ALA A 176 4.03 -26.96 8.91
N PHE A 177 3.72 -26.36 7.76
CA PHE A 177 3.52 -27.03 6.49
C PHE A 177 4.45 -26.41 5.44
N THR A 178 5.17 -27.23 4.67
CA THR A 178 6.11 -26.77 3.63
C THR A 178 5.66 -27.30 2.27
N TRP A 179 5.78 -26.48 1.24
CA TRP A 179 5.52 -26.84 -0.16
C TRP A 179 6.41 -26.04 -1.11
N SER A 180 6.44 -26.43 -2.38
CA SER A 180 7.13 -25.72 -3.46
C SER A 180 6.22 -25.64 -4.67
N ASP A 181 6.37 -24.60 -5.49
CA ASP A 181 5.73 -24.46 -6.80
C ASP A 181 6.70 -24.78 -7.96
N GLY A 182 7.80 -25.47 -7.65
CA GLY A 182 8.89 -25.75 -8.60
C GLY A 182 9.88 -24.61 -8.77
N HIS A 183 9.55 -23.38 -8.39
CA HIS A 183 10.42 -22.20 -8.49
C HIS A 183 10.89 -21.74 -7.11
N LYS A 184 9.96 -21.56 -6.18
CA LYS A 184 10.20 -21.17 -4.80
C LYS A 184 9.78 -22.28 -3.85
N THR A 185 10.27 -22.18 -2.61
CA THR A 185 9.86 -23.05 -1.50
C THR A 185 9.26 -22.19 -0.40
N TYR A 186 8.11 -22.62 0.09
CA TYR A 186 7.29 -21.90 1.05
C TYR A 186 7.06 -22.74 2.30
N LYS A 187 6.88 -22.06 3.43
CA LYS A 187 6.55 -22.66 4.72
C LYS A 187 5.46 -21.84 5.39
N TYR A 188 4.38 -22.49 5.77
CA TYR A 188 3.32 -21.90 6.59
C TYR A 188 3.50 -22.33 8.04
N THR A 189 3.48 -21.37 8.98
CA THR A 189 3.53 -21.65 10.42
C THR A 189 2.13 -21.58 11.02
N TYR A 190 1.69 -22.65 11.69
CA TYR A 190 0.31 -22.75 12.18
C TYR A 190 0.00 -21.75 13.30
N GLY A 191 0.95 -21.55 14.23
CA GLY A 191 0.75 -20.69 15.40
C GLY A 191 0.49 -19.23 15.04
N ASP A 192 1.30 -18.68 14.14
CA ASP A 192 1.24 -17.26 13.78
C ASP A 192 0.44 -16.99 12.50
N SER A 193 0.05 -18.03 11.77
CA SER A 193 -0.60 -17.94 10.46
C SER A 193 0.21 -17.13 9.45
N GLN A 194 1.49 -17.46 9.29
CA GLN A 194 2.43 -16.73 8.44
C GLN A 194 2.96 -17.60 7.30
N ILE A 195 3.14 -17.00 6.12
CA ILE A 195 3.92 -17.61 5.03
C ILE A 195 5.34 -17.09 5.09
N TRP A 196 6.26 -18.02 5.01
CA TRP A 196 7.70 -17.83 4.90
C TRP A 196 8.16 -18.34 3.54
N GLN A 197 9.08 -17.64 2.90
CA GLN A 197 9.73 -18.07 1.67
C GLN A 197 11.18 -18.44 1.99
N TYR A 198 11.69 -19.47 1.34
CA TYR A 198 13.09 -19.84 1.40
C TYR A 198 13.90 -18.96 0.45
N PHE A 199 14.86 -18.22 0.99
CA PHE A 199 15.81 -17.40 0.24
C PHE A 199 17.14 -18.15 0.16
N ASN A 200 17.72 -18.18 -1.04
CA ASN A 200 19.00 -18.84 -1.31
C ASN A 200 19.79 -17.99 -2.32
N SER A 201 21.05 -17.66 -1.99
CA SER A 201 21.97 -16.92 -2.87
C SER A 201 22.31 -17.68 -4.14
N ASP A 202 22.27 -19.01 -4.08
CA ASP A 202 22.71 -19.89 -5.16
C ASP A 202 21.54 -20.33 -6.05
N ALA A 203 20.34 -19.79 -5.82
CA ALA A 203 19.19 -20.05 -6.68
C ALA A 203 19.33 -19.30 -8.02
N ASP A 204 18.90 -19.93 -9.11
CA ASP A 204 19.00 -19.39 -10.47
C ASP A 204 18.28 -18.05 -10.67
N ASP A 205 17.34 -17.71 -9.79
CA ASP A 205 16.57 -16.47 -9.82
C ASP A 205 17.02 -15.43 -8.77
N THR A 206 18.18 -15.65 -8.16
CA THR A 206 18.83 -14.73 -7.22
C THR A 206 20.13 -14.18 -7.80
N LEU A 207 20.37 -12.90 -7.58
CA LEU A 207 21.59 -12.20 -7.96
C LEU A 207 22.26 -11.62 -6.72
N VAL A 208 23.55 -11.88 -6.56
CA VAL A 208 24.41 -11.14 -5.61
C VAL A 208 24.90 -9.90 -6.34
N LEU A 209 24.43 -8.74 -5.91
CA LEU A 209 24.64 -7.47 -6.63
C LEU A 209 25.89 -6.74 -6.17
N ASN A 210 26.15 -6.76 -4.86
CA ASN A 210 27.31 -6.10 -4.27
C ASN A 210 27.64 -6.72 -2.91
N GLN A 211 28.91 -6.65 -2.52
CA GLN A 211 29.38 -6.96 -1.18
C GLN A 211 30.40 -5.90 -0.78
N PHE A 212 30.27 -5.37 0.44
CA PHE A 212 31.19 -4.37 0.96
C PHE A 212 31.37 -4.46 2.46
N ASP A 213 32.58 -4.09 2.89
CA ASP A 213 32.95 -4.06 4.30
C ASP A 213 32.33 -2.85 5.00
N VAL A 214 32.06 -3.03 6.29
CA VAL A 214 31.52 -2.04 7.20
C VAL A 214 32.44 -1.93 8.40
N ASN A 215 33.12 -0.79 8.50
CA ASN A 215 33.99 -0.50 9.62
C ASN A 215 33.16 0.02 10.80
N ILE A 216 32.91 -0.85 11.78
CA ILE A 216 32.14 -0.50 12.97
C ILE A 216 32.95 0.48 13.82
N ILE A 217 32.32 1.60 14.17
CA ILE A 217 32.91 2.64 15.02
C ILE A 217 32.96 2.10 16.46
N GLU A 218 34.13 2.22 17.09
CA GLU A 218 34.34 1.77 18.47
C GLU A 218 33.43 2.53 19.45
N ASP A 219 33.45 3.86 19.40
CA ASP A 219 32.59 4.75 20.18
C ASP A 219 31.61 5.53 19.28
N PRO A 220 30.47 4.94 18.91
CA PRO A 220 29.48 5.63 18.08
C PRO A 220 28.73 6.74 18.85
N PHE A 221 28.75 6.74 20.18
CA PHE A 221 28.08 7.77 20.98
C PHE A 221 28.84 9.10 20.89
N ASP A 222 30.16 9.07 21.07
CA ASP A 222 31.01 10.26 20.89
C ASP A 222 30.96 10.76 19.43
N PHE A 223 30.98 9.85 18.45
CA PHE A 223 30.79 10.21 17.05
C PHE A 223 29.48 10.97 16.81
N LEU A 224 28.36 10.48 17.35
CA LEU A 224 27.05 11.14 17.20
C LEU A 224 26.99 12.49 17.90
N LEU A 225 27.49 12.60 19.14
CA LEU A 225 27.52 13.86 19.88
C LEU A 225 28.33 14.92 19.14
N LYS A 226 29.54 14.58 18.69
CA LYS A 226 30.39 15.47 17.90
C LYS A 226 29.72 15.89 16.60
N SER A 227 29.11 14.93 15.88
CA SER A 227 28.43 15.20 14.61
C SER A 227 27.24 16.14 14.80
N TYR A 228 26.41 15.88 15.83
CA TYR A 228 25.25 16.71 16.12
C TYR A 228 25.66 18.15 16.46
N PHE A 229 26.52 18.36 17.46
CA PHE A 229 26.89 19.71 17.88
C PHE A 229 27.73 20.47 16.85
N SER A 230 28.45 19.79 15.97
CA SER A 230 29.28 20.46 14.95
C SER A 230 28.52 20.84 13.68
N PHE A 231 27.47 20.09 13.31
CA PHE A 231 26.84 20.23 11.99
C PHE A 231 25.32 20.43 12.04
N VAL A 232 24.65 20.32 13.19
CA VAL A 232 23.17 20.40 13.23
C VAL A 232 22.64 21.71 12.64
N ASP A 233 23.33 22.83 12.86
CA ASP A 233 22.88 24.14 12.35
C ASP A 233 22.98 24.24 10.83
N ASP A 234 23.88 23.48 10.19
CA ASP A 234 23.97 23.38 8.73
C ASP A 234 22.75 22.66 8.13
N PHE A 235 22.12 21.78 8.90
CA PHE A 235 20.97 20.97 8.47
C PHE A 235 19.60 21.50 8.94
N LYS A 236 19.56 22.48 9.86
CA LYS A 236 18.31 23.11 10.33
C LYS A 236 17.58 23.96 9.28
N LYS A 237 18.17 24.22 8.11
CA LYS A 237 17.61 25.09 7.07
C LYS A 237 16.83 24.39 5.95
N ALA A 238 16.58 23.08 6.08
CA ALA A 238 15.86 22.31 5.06
C ALA A 238 14.50 21.80 5.56
N GLU A 239 13.64 22.71 6.03
CA GLU A 239 12.20 22.44 6.15
C GLU A 239 11.45 23.37 5.19
N ASN A 240 11.46 23.00 3.90
CA ASN A 240 10.21 23.15 3.16
C ASN A 240 9.45 21.88 3.49
N SER A 241 8.67 21.90 4.58
CA SER A 241 7.56 20.96 4.69
C SER A 241 6.73 21.19 3.44
N ASP A 242 6.69 20.22 2.52
CA ASP A 242 5.74 20.29 1.42
C ASP A 242 4.38 20.60 2.04
N ASP A 243 3.76 21.71 1.62
CA ASP A 243 2.43 22.15 2.05
C ASP A 243 1.39 21.11 1.62
N ILE A 244 1.44 19.90 2.18
CA ILE A 244 0.52 18.81 1.87
C ILE A 244 -0.53 18.80 2.96
N VAL A 245 -1.77 18.97 2.54
CA VAL A 245 -2.93 18.71 3.40
C VAL A 245 -3.39 17.28 3.16
N GLU A 246 -3.68 16.58 4.25
CA GLU A 246 -4.05 15.17 4.23
C GLU A 246 -5.29 14.95 5.10
N VAL A 247 -6.18 14.10 4.60
CA VAL A 247 -7.38 13.68 5.32
C VAL A 247 -7.69 12.21 5.05
N TYR A 248 -8.64 11.69 5.82
CA TYR A 248 -9.17 10.35 5.65
C TYR A 248 -10.68 10.41 5.42
N LEU A 249 -11.23 9.48 4.64
CA LEU A 249 -12.67 9.28 4.49
C LEU A 249 -13.04 7.81 4.74
N PRO A 250 -14.19 7.55 5.39
CA PRO A 250 -14.61 6.19 5.68
C PRO A 250 -15.16 5.53 4.42
N LEU A 251 -14.94 4.22 4.28
CA LEU A 251 -15.58 3.38 3.27
C LEU A 251 -16.93 2.80 3.74
N TYR A 252 -17.40 3.25 4.89
CA TYR A 252 -18.64 2.83 5.55
C TYR A 252 -19.45 4.06 6.01
N SER A 253 -20.70 3.85 6.44
CA SER A 253 -21.57 4.92 6.93
C SER A 253 -21.10 5.44 8.29
N TYR A 254 -20.83 6.74 8.37
CA TYR A 254 -20.39 7.36 9.64
C TYR A 254 -21.37 7.17 10.80
N ARG A 255 -22.67 7.13 10.51
CA ARG A 255 -23.73 7.03 11.52
C ARG A 255 -23.87 5.61 12.08
N THR A 256 -23.97 4.64 11.19
CA THR A 256 -24.21 3.23 11.58
C THR A 256 -22.92 2.47 11.83
N LYS A 257 -21.77 3.04 11.44
CA LYS A 257 -20.46 2.41 11.48
C LYS A 257 -20.38 1.13 10.65
N GLU A 258 -21.30 0.97 9.69
CA GLU A 258 -21.43 -0.20 8.83
C GLU A 258 -21.52 0.18 7.35
N VAL A 259 -21.24 -0.78 6.46
CA VAL A 259 -21.48 -0.59 5.03
C VAL A 259 -22.95 -0.89 4.73
N GLU A 260 -23.70 0.15 4.38
CA GLU A 260 -25.14 0.05 4.12
C GLU A 260 -25.46 -0.85 2.92
N LEU A 261 -26.55 -1.62 2.98
CA LEU A 261 -26.89 -2.62 1.94
C LEU A 261 -27.22 -2.05 0.56
N LYS A 262 -27.61 -0.77 0.45
CA LYS A 262 -28.08 -0.14 -0.79
C LYS A 262 -27.49 1.25 -1.02
N SER A 263 -26.36 1.55 -0.38
CA SER A 263 -25.75 2.88 -0.45
C SER A 263 -24.22 2.78 -0.33
N GLY A 264 -23.52 3.88 -0.61
CA GLY A 264 -22.06 3.93 -0.61
C GLY A 264 -21.45 2.92 -1.59
N LEU A 265 -20.68 1.98 -1.05
CA LEU A 265 -20.07 0.88 -1.80
C LEU A 265 -21.08 -0.13 -2.37
N ASN A 266 -22.27 -0.25 -1.77
CA ASN A 266 -23.35 -1.11 -2.29
C ASN A 266 -24.40 -0.31 -3.07
N ALA A 267 -24.07 0.86 -3.63
CA ALA A 267 -25.02 1.64 -4.43
C ALA A 267 -25.53 0.85 -5.66
N TRP A 268 -24.77 -0.11 -6.17
CA TRP A 268 -25.20 -1.07 -7.19
C TRP A 268 -26.44 -1.89 -6.78
N ASN A 269 -26.68 -2.09 -5.49
CA ASN A 269 -27.80 -2.86 -4.93
C ASN A 269 -29.05 -2.00 -4.66
N ALA A 270 -28.99 -0.71 -4.97
CA ALA A 270 -30.13 0.19 -4.89
C ALA A 270 -31.17 -0.14 -5.98
N ALA A 271 -32.37 0.43 -5.83
CA ALA A 271 -33.42 0.31 -6.82
C ALA A 271 -32.94 0.75 -8.22
N LEU A 272 -33.51 0.14 -9.26
CA LEU A 272 -33.19 0.38 -10.66
C LEU A 272 -33.25 1.88 -10.99
N LYS A 273 -32.34 2.36 -11.84
CA LYS A 273 -32.25 3.79 -12.20
C LYS A 273 -33.51 4.28 -12.91
N ASN A 274 -34.11 3.43 -13.74
CA ASN A 274 -35.31 3.73 -14.49
C ASN A 274 -36.46 2.86 -13.99
N LYS A 275 -37.60 3.50 -13.68
CA LYS A 275 -38.85 2.79 -13.41
C LYS A 275 -39.18 1.91 -14.63
N ASN A 276 -39.48 0.64 -14.41
CA ASN A 276 -39.78 -0.38 -15.44
C ASN A 276 -38.60 -0.89 -16.30
N SER A 277 -37.34 -0.60 -15.93
CA SER A 277 -36.18 -1.24 -16.56
C SER A 277 -35.80 -2.52 -15.83
N ALA A 278 -35.49 -3.61 -16.54
CA ALA A 278 -34.90 -4.81 -15.94
C ALA A 278 -33.37 -4.69 -15.74
N THR A 279 -32.76 -3.57 -16.15
CA THR A 279 -31.30 -3.41 -16.15
C THR A 279 -30.80 -3.05 -14.76
N LEU A 280 -30.12 -4.00 -14.13
CA LEU A 280 -29.42 -3.79 -12.87
C LEU A 280 -28.37 -2.69 -12.98
N ARG A 281 -28.12 -1.99 -11.87
CA ARG A 281 -27.01 -1.04 -11.81
C ARG A 281 -25.68 -1.78 -12.01
N PRO A 282 -24.68 -1.14 -12.65
CA PRO A 282 -23.33 -1.68 -12.75
C PRO A 282 -22.78 -2.06 -11.36
N LEU A 283 -22.07 -3.19 -11.27
CA LEU A 283 -21.49 -3.68 -10.00
C LEU A 283 -20.54 -2.67 -9.36
N ASN A 284 -19.82 -1.94 -10.20
CA ASN A 284 -18.84 -0.92 -9.82
C ASN A 284 -19.46 0.48 -9.65
N GLU A 285 -20.78 0.63 -9.66
CA GLU A 285 -21.43 1.90 -9.32
C GLU A 285 -21.37 2.13 -7.81
N VAL A 286 -20.52 3.07 -7.37
CA VAL A 286 -20.26 3.36 -5.96
C VAL A 286 -20.09 4.85 -5.70
N TYR A 287 -20.13 5.24 -4.43
CA TYR A 287 -19.58 6.50 -3.94
C TYR A 287 -18.97 6.30 -2.55
N ILE A 288 -17.97 7.12 -2.22
CA ILE A 288 -17.38 7.19 -0.88
C ILE A 288 -18.17 8.22 -0.07
N PRO A 289 -18.71 7.86 1.11
CA PRO A 289 -19.46 8.79 1.95
C PRO A 289 -18.54 9.86 2.53
N ILE A 290 -19.03 11.10 2.54
CA ILE A 290 -18.36 12.23 3.22
C ILE A 290 -19.27 12.67 4.37
N PRO A 291 -18.87 12.45 5.63
CA PRO A 291 -19.68 12.84 6.78
C PRO A 291 -19.87 14.36 6.86
N LEU A 292 -20.97 14.83 7.43
CA LEU A 292 -21.16 16.26 7.66
C LEU A 292 -20.13 16.79 8.66
N GLU A 293 -19.78 15.97 9.65
CA GLU A 293 -18.76 16.22 10.65
C GLU A 293 -17.38 16.45 10.01
N PHE A 294 -17.09 15.73 8.93
CA PHE A 294 -15.89 15.97 8.13
C PHE A 294 -15.93 17.36 7.49
N HIS A 295 -17.02 17.69 6.76
CA HIS A 295 -17.16 19.01 6.11
C HIS A 295 -17.11 20.17 7.10
N LYS A 296 -17.62 20.00 8.32
CA LYS A 296 -17.55 21.01 9.38
C LYS A 296 -16.11 21.27 9.84
N LYS A 297 -15.29 20.24 9.87
CA LYS A 297 -13.92 20.28 10.38
C LYS A 297 -12.92 20.69 9.30
N TYR A 298 -13.14 20.23 8.06
CA TYR A 298 -12.29 20.48 6.90
C TYR A 298 -13.12 21.05 5.72
N PRO A 299 -13.76 22.23 5.89
CA PRO A 299 -14.63 22.81 4.87
C PRO A 299 -13.88 23.19 3.59
N ASP A 300 -12.57 23.38 3.69
CA ASP A 300 -11.68 23.89 2.67
C ASP A 300 -10.86 22.79 1.95
N PHE A 301 -11.09 21.49 2.26
CA PHE A 301 -10.29 20.41 1.69
C PHE A 301 -10.54 20.19 0.19
N PHE A 302 -11.80 20.11 -0.24
CA PHE A 302 -12.12 19.83 -1.66
C PHE A 302 -12.20 21.08 -2.55
N CYS A 303 -12.32 22.24 -1.92
CA CYS A 303 -12.44 23.57 -2.54
C CYS A 303 -12.34 24.60 -1.41
N SER A 304 -12.17 25.89 -1.71
CA SER A 304 -11.99 26.95 -0.71
C SER A 304 -13.03 27.00 0.43
N ASP A 305 -14.31 26.72 0.15
CA ASP A 305 -15.35 26.51 1.18
C ASP A 305 -16.51 25.69 0.59
N VAL A 306 -16.66 24.45 1.03
CA VAL A 306 -17.73 23.55 0.60
C VAL A 306 -19.13 24.10 0.91
N PHE A 307 -19.31 24.81 2.03
CA PHE A 307 -20.59 25.37 2.42
C PHE A 307 -20.98 26.56 1.54
N GLU A 308 -20.03 27.34 1.03
CA GLU A 308 -20.29 28.37 0.03
C GLU A 308 -20.85 27.76 -1.25
N ILE A 309 -20.21 26.70 -1.76
CA ILE A 309 -20.68 26.03 -2.97
C ILE A 309 -22.07 25.41 -2.74
N GLN A 310 -22.34 24.87 -1.55
CA GLN A 310 -23.68 24.37 -1.19
C GLN A 310 -24.73 25.48 -1.21
N ARG A 311 -24.44 26.65 -0.61
CA ARG A 311 -25.34 27.83 -0.64
C ARG A 311 -25.60 28.26 -2.08
N ARG A 312 -24.57 28.35 -2.91
CA ARG A 312 -24.68 28.69 -4.33
C ARG A 312 -25.49 27.67 -5.10
N GLN A 313 -25.31 26.36 -4.85
CA GLN A 313 -26.12 25.30 -5.45
C GLN A 313 -27.60 25.40 -5.06
N LYS A 314 -27.92 25.73 -3.81
CA LYS A 314 -29.29 25.85 -3.30
C LYS A 314 -30.02 27.04 -3.92
N ASN A 315 -29.31 28.16 -4.10
CA ASN A 315 -29.86 29.40 -4.65
C ASN A 315 -29.75 29.49 -6.18
N TYR A 316 -29.16 28.49 -6.83
CA TYR A 316 -28.90 28.53 -8.27
C TYR A 316 -30.21 28.47 -9.08
N VAL A 317 -30.47 29.53 -9.85
CA VAL A 317 -31.58 29.61 -10.81
C VAL A 317 -30.99 29.60 -12.22
N GLY A 318 -31.26 28.54 -12.99
CA GLY A 318 -30.74 28.40 -14.34
C GLY A 318 -30.72 26.95 -14.83
N ASN A 319 -30.04 26.71 -15.95
CA ASN A 319 -29.91 25.35 -16.50
C ASN A 319 -29.14 24.45 -15.53
N LYS A 320 -29.69 23.26 -15.21
CA LYS A 320 -29.06 22.26 -14.33
C LYS A 320 -27.62 21.90 -14.72
N LYS A 321 -27.28 21.99 -16.01
CA LYS A 321 -25.92 21.73 -16.51
C LYS A 321 -24.86 22.72 -15.98
N ASN A 322 -25.30 23.93 -15.64
CA ASN A 322 -24.44 25.03 -15.17
C ASN A 322 -24.53 25.20 -13.65
N LYS A 323 -25.21 24.28 -12.94
CA LYS A 323 -25.29 24.31 -11.48
C LYS A 323 -23.87 24.19 -10.90
N PRO A 324 -23.47 25.02 -9.91
CA PRO A 324 -22.14 24.97 -9.31
C PRO A 324 -21.78 23.55 -8.85
N GLN A 325 -20.56 23.09 -9.12
CA GLN A 325 -20.09 21.74 -8.78
C GLN A 325 -18.67 21.84 -8.24
N VAL A 326 -18.34 20.96 -7.30
CA VAL A 326 -16.95 20.71 -6.89
C VAL A 326 -16.44 19.56 -7.73
N ARG A 327 -15.47 19.84 -8.61
CA ARG A 327 -14.88 18.90 -9.56
C ARG A 327 -13.37 18.95 -9.44
N PHE A 328 -12.75 17.80 -9.57
CA PHE A 328 -11.31 17.62 -9.50
C PHE A 328 -10.95 16.28 -10.13
N HIS A 329 -9.67 15.97 -10.18
CA HIS A 329 -9.18 14.66 -10.58
C HIS A 329 -8.66 13.90 -9.37
N LEU A 330 -9.00 12.62 -9.30
CA LEU A 330 -8.34 11.68 -8.41
C LEU A 330 -7.10 11.13 -9.10
N GLN A 331 -5.93 11.30 -8.48
CA GLN A 331 -4.70 10.62 -8.87
C GLN A 331 -4.62 9.29 -8.10
N LEU A 332 -4.65 8.18 -8.85
CA LEU A 332 -4.59 6.84 -8.29
C LEU A 332 -3.13 6.36 -8.14
N PRO A 333 -2.85 5.41 -7.23
CA PRO A 333 -1.50 4.92 -6.96
C PRO A 333 -0.90 4.14 -8.14
N ASN A 334 -1.73 3.62 -9.04
CA ASN A 334 -1.30 2.97 -10.29
C ASN A 334 -0.96 3.97 -11.41
N GLY A 335 -0.92 5.27 -11.12
CA GLY A 335 -0.61 6.33 -12.07
C GLY A 335 -1.81 6.84 -12.88
N LYS A 336 -2.96 6.15 -12.85
CA LYS A 336 -4.17 6.62 -13.57
C LYS A 336 -4.77 7.85 -12.89
N LYS A 337 -5.29 8.75 -13.71
CA LYS A 337 -6.04 9.94 -13.27
C LYS A 337 -7.51 9.79 -13.68
N ILE A 338 -8.44 9.96 -12.74
CA ILE A 338 -9.89 9.84 -13.02
C ILE A 338 -10.62 11.13 -12.61
N PRO A 339 -11.55 11.65 -13.42
CA PRO A 339 -12.35 12.80 -13.02
C PRO A 339 -13.35 12.42 -11.94
N ALA A 340 -13.43 13.26 -10.92
CA ALA A 340 -14.25 13.07 -9.74
C ALA A 340 -15.00 14.36 -9.36
N LEU A 341 -16.03 14.18 -8.54
CA LEU A 341 -16.86 15.28 -8.08
C LEU A 341 -17.57 14.95 -6.78
N LEU A 342 -17.95 15.99 -6.04
CA LEU A 342 -18.85 15.86 -4.91
C LEU A 342 -20.31 15.94 -5.37
N THR A 343 -21.14 15.02 -4.87
CA THR A 343 -22.55 14.88 -5.26
C THR A 343 -23.48 14.64 -4.09
N GLN A 344 -24.77 14.45 -4.41
CA GLN A 344 -25.88 14.32 -3.47
C GLN A 344 -26.13 15.58 -2.62
N SER A 345 -27.13 15.50 -1.73
CA SER A 345 -27.41 16.60 -0.80
C SER A 345 -26.18 16.87 0.06
N ASP A 346 -25.89 18.16 0.29
CA ASP A 346 -24.82 18.60 1.17
C ASP A 346 -23.42 18.08 0.79
N MET A 347 -23.23 17.72 -0.49
CA MET A 347 -21.95 17.22 -1.02
C MET A 347 -21.41 16.01 -0.24
N LYS A 348 -22.31 15.17 0.27
CA LYS A 348 -21.99 14.02 1.13
C LYS A 348 -21.43 12.79 0.41
N SER A 349 -21.11 12.89 -0.88
CA SER A 349 -20.71 11.74 -1.70
C SER A 349 -19.62 12.10 -2.70
N LEU A 350 -18.46 11.47 -2.53
CA LEU A 350 -17.37 11.47 -3.51
C LEU A 350 -17.59 10.34 -4.52
N GLN A 351 -17.61 10.64 -5.81
CA GLN A 351 -17.70 9.62 -6.86
C GLN A 351 -16.93 10.05 -8.11
N SER A 352 -16.68 9.10 -9.04
CA SER A 352 -16.15 9.43 -10.36
C SER A 352 -17.25 9.95 -11.30
N GLY A 353 -16.88 10.76 -12.27
CA GLY A 353 -17.77 11.13 -13.38
C GLY A 353 -17.38 12.41 -14.11
N SER A 354 -17.48 12.37 -15.43
CA SER A 354 -17.30 13.54 -16.30
C SER A 354 -18.30 13.53 -17.45
N LEU A 355 -18.71 14.72 -17.89
CA LEU A 355 -19.57 14.88 -19.06
C LEU A 355 -18.76 15.14 -20.33
N THR A 356 -17.46 15.35 -20.20
CA THR A 356 -16.56 15.78 -21.29
C THR A 356 -15.38 14.84 -21.46
N GLU A 357 -14.90 14.20 -20.40
CA GLU A 357 -13.73 13.33 -20.46
C GLU A 357 -14.11 11.87 -20.70
N LYS A 358 -13.39 11.22 -21.61
CA LYS A 358 -13.53 9.81 -21.94
C LYS A 358 -12.42 9.00 -21.27
N ASP A 359 -12.78 7.82 -20.79
CA ASP A 359 -11.83 6.81 -20.36
C ASP A 359 -11.07 6.30 -21.60
N PRO A 360 -9.74 6.43 -21.64
CA PRO A 360 -8.94 6.04 -22.79
C PRO A 360 -9.03 4.54 -23.09
N ASN A 361 -9.30 3.70 -22.10
CA ASN A 361 -9.36 2.24 -22.28
C ASN A 361 -10.69 1.78 -22.91
N THR A 362 -11.78 2.50 -22.64
CA THR A 362 -13.13 2.09 -23.09
C THR A 362 -13.71 2.99 -24.17
N GLY A 363 -13.13 4.18 -24.38
CA GLY A 363 -13.65 5.21 -25.30
C GLY A 363 -14.97 5.85 -24.85
N LYS A 364 -15.48 5.49 -23.66
CA LYS A 364 -16.73 5.99 -23.09
C LYS A 364 -16.47 7.14 -22.13
N LEU A 365 -17.44 8.02 -21.92
CA LEU A 365 -17.34 9.06 -20.88
C LEU A 365 -17.14 8.42 -19.50
N TYR A 366 -16.32 9.04 -18.67
CA TYR A 366 -16.17 8.62 -17.27
C TYR A 366 -17.52 8.69 -16.56
N GLY A 367 -18.01 7.53 -16.12
CA GLY A 367 -19.24 7.41 -15.32
C GLY A 367 -18.96 7.24 -13.83
N GLN A 368 -20.03 6.97 -13.07
CA GLN A 368 -19.99 6.62 -11.64
C GLN A 368 -19.26 5.31 -11.33
N SER A 369 -18.89 4.57 -12.38
CA SER A 369 -18.29 3.24 -12.28
C SER A 369 -16.77 3.25 -12.16
N ALA A 370 -16.08 4.33 -12.55
CA ALA A 370 -14.62 4.32 -12.65
C ALA A 370 -13.92 4.21 -11.28
N LEU A 371 -14.39 4.97 -10.29
CA LEU A 371 -13.88 4.85 -8.92
C LEU A 371 -14.14 3.46 -8.33
N GLY A 372 -15.35 2.91 -8.51
CA GLY A 372 -15.68 1.58 -8.02
C GLY A 372 -14.98 0.45 -8.76
N GLN A 373 -14.61 0.65 -10.03
CA GLN A 373 -13.84 -0.31 -10.80
C GLN A 373 -12.45 -0.48 -10.17
N TRP A 374 -11.73 0.63 -9.94
CA TRP A 374 -10.46 0.57 -9.26
C TRP A 374 -10.60 0.07 -7.82
N LEU A 375 -11.48 0.71 -7.03
CA LEU A 375 -11.57 0.48 -5.59
C LEU A 375 -12.09 -0.93 -5.25
N LEU A 376 -13.30 -1.29 -5.70
CA LEU A 376 -13.93 -2.55 -5.30
C LEU A 376 -13.48 -3.75 -6.14
N VAL A 377 -13.43 -3.57 -7.46
CA VAL A 377 -13.27 -4.69 -8.39
C VAL A 377 -11.80 -5.04 -8.57
N ASP A 378 -10.99 -4.07 -9.00
CA ASP A 378 -9.59 -4.30 -9.34
C ASP A 378 -8.76 -4.52 -8.06
N VAL A 379 -8.83 -3.60 -7.10
CA VAL A 379 -7.98 -3.67 -5.90
C VAL A 379 -8.53 -4.61 -4.85
N LEU A 380 -9.76 -4.43 -4.37
CA LEU A 380 -10.31 -5.28 -3.30
C LEU A 380 -10.79 -6.66 -3.79
N GLY A 381 -10.91 -6.86 -5.11
CA GLY A 381 -11.20 -8.17 -5.70
C GLY A 381 -12.65 -8.60 -5.53
N LEU A 382 -13.62 -7.68 -5.63
CA LEU A 382 -15.04 -8.01 -5.64
C LEU A 382 -15.41 -8.72 -6.95
N LYS A 383 -15.56 -10.05 -6.90
CA LYS A 383 -15.82 -10.89 -8.09
C LYS A 383 -17.31 -11.01 -8.46
N GLU A 384 -18.20 -10.84 -7.49
CA GLU A 384 -19.63 -11.12 -7.64
C GLU A 384 -20.50 -10.01 -7.01
N ARG A 385 -21.82 -10.08 -7.24
CA ARG A 385 -22.82 -9.22 -6.58
C ARG A 385 -23.05 -9.63 -5.11
N GLN A 386 -21.98 -9.80 -4.35
CA GLN A 386 -22.05 -9.95 -2.90
C GLN A 386 -22.08 -8.56 -2.25
N PRO A 387 -22.94 -8.32 -1.25
CA PRO A 387 -22.89 -7.09 -0.47
C PRO A 387 -21.54 -6.93 0.21
N VAL A 388 -20.93 -5.76 0.05
CA VAL A 388 -19.75 -5.35 0.81
C VAL A 388 -20.19 -5.02 2.23
N THR A 389 -19.54 -5.62 3.22
CA THR A 389 -19.74 -5.34 4.66
C THR A 389 -18.49 -4.71 5.25
N ARG A 390 -18.59 -4.13 6.46
CA ARG A 390 -17.40 -3.62 7.16
C ARG A 390 -16.41 -4.73 7.46
N GLU A 391 -16.90 -5.88 7.93
CA GLU A 391 -16.07 -7.08 8.15
C GLU A 391 -15.34 -7.52 6.88
N TRP A 392 -15.99 -7.45 5.71
CA TRP A 392 -15.34 -7.76 4.44
C TRP A 392 -14.21 -6.79 4.11
N LEU A 393 -14.40 -5.48 4.33
CA LEU A 393 -13.35 -4.48 4.17
C LEU A 393 -12.18 -4.73 5.13
N GLU A 394 -12.46 -4.98 6.40
CA GLU A 394 -11.45 -5.26 7.43
C GLU A 394 -10.63 -6.51 7.11
N LYS A 395 -11.28 -7.55 6.59
CA LYS A 395 -10.61 -8.75 6.06
C LYS A 395 -9.67 -8.41 4.90
N LYS A 396 -9.99 -7.41 4.09
CA LYS A 396 -9.17 -6.91 2.99
C LYS A 396 -8.06 -5.95 3.39
N GLY A 397 -8.01 -5.50 4.65
CA GLY A 397 -6.90 -4.67 5.13
C GLY A 397 -7.26 -3.24 5.51
N THR A 398 -8.49 -2.78 5.22
CA THR A 398 -8.82 -1.35 5.17
C THR A 398 -10.28 -1.12 5.51
N ASP A 399 -10.64 0.08 5.98
CA ASP A 399 -12.03 0.55 6.07
C ASP A 399 -12.16 2.04 5.72
N ALA A 400 -11.09 2.62 5.17
CA ALA A 400 -10.96 4.04 4.89
C ALA A 400 -10.03 4.27 3.70
N VAL A 401 -10.12 5.46 3.11
CA VAL A 401 -9.17 5.96 2.14
C VAL A 401 -8.47 7.20 2.69
N ARG A 402 -7.20 7.36 2.32
CA ARG A 402 -6.40 8.55 2.53
C ARG A 402 -6.54 9.44 1.29
N LEU A 403 -6.72 10.74 1.48
CA LEU A 403 -6.69 11.74 0.42
C LEU A 403 -5.71 12.84 0.77
N TRP A 404 -4.92 13.30 -0.21
CA TRP A 404 -3.98 14.38 0.02
C TRP A 404 -3.69 15.17 -1.26
N HIS A 405 -3.37 16.44 -1.09
CA HIS A 405 -2.94 17.31 -2.18
C HIS A 405 -2.09 18.45 -1.63
N LYS A 406 -1.45 19.20 -2.52
CA LYS A 406 -0.78 20.44 -2.15
C LYS A 406 -1.85 21.45 -1.72
N LYS A 407 -1.62 22.13 -0.61
CA LYS A 407 -2.46 23.20 -0.07
C LYS A 407 -2.79 24.19 -1.18
N ASP A 408 -4.06 24.58 -1.23
CA ASP A 408 -4.65 25.47 -2.24
C ASP A 408 -4.66 24.93 -3.70
N ASP A 409 -4.16 23.72 -3.98
CA ASP A 409 -4.36 23.03 -5.27
C ASP A 409 -5.48 21.99 -5.20
N TYR A 410 -6.68 22.40 -5.60
CA TYR A 410 -7.87 21.54 -5.64
C TYR A 410 -8.05 20.77 -6.95
N ASN A 411 -7.15 20.93 -7.93
CA ASN A 411 -7.36 20.30 -9.25
C ASN A 411 -7.09 18.80 -9.21
N THR A 412 -6.09 18.38 -8.42
CA THR A 412 -5.68 16.98 -8.32
C THR A 412 -5.58 16.59 -6.86
N ILE A 413 -6.39 15.61 -6.47
CA ILE A 413 -6.38 15.02 -5.14
C ILE A 413 -5.89 13.58 -5.27
N ASN A 414 -4.81 13.26 -4.59
CA ASN A 414 -4.33 11.88 -4.54
C ASN A 414 -5.24 11.06 -3.63
N ILE A 415 -5.39 9.78 -3.94
CA ILE A 415 -6.17 8.84 -3.14
C ILE A 415 -5.46 7.50 -3.04
N ASP A 416 -5.43 6.92 -1.84
CA ASP A 416 -5.03 5.52 -1.63
C ASP A 416 -5.83 4.91 -0.47
N PHE A 417 -5.72 3.60 -0.29
CA PHE A 417 -6.26 2.89 0.85
C PHE A 417 -5.52 3.29 2.13
N ALA A 418 -6.27 3.38 3.23
CA ALA A 418 -5.72 3.62 4.55
C ALA A 418 -5.89 2.37 5.45
N PRO A 419 -5.03 2.21 6.47
CA PRO A 419 -5.23 1.21 7.51
C PRO A 419 -6.62 1.26 8.15
N ILE A 420 -7.04 0.14 8.73
CA ILE A 420 -8.31 0.05 9.47
C ILE A 420 -8.31 1.06 10.62
N GLY A 421 -9.40 1.83 10.74
CA GLY A 421 -9.63 2.80 11.79
C GLY A 421 -8.96 4.16 11.56
N SER A 422 -8.26 4.35 10.43
CA SER A 422 -7.57 5.62 10.15
C SER A 422 -8.51 6.82 10.15
N PHE A 423 -9.73 6.68 9.62
CA PHE A 423 -10.71 7.76 9.64
C PHE A 423 -11.13 8.14 11.08
N GLU A 424 -11.39 7.16 11.93
CA GLU A 424 -11.81 7.36 13.31
C GLU A 424 -10.71 8.00 14.14
N THR A 425 -9.48 7.53 13.98
CA THR A 425 -8.29 8.12 14.60
C THR A 425 -8.13 9.57 14.16
N PHE A 426 -8.17 9.84 12.84
CA PHE A 426 -8.08 11.19 12.29
C PHE A 426 -9.17 12.15 12.82
N MET A 427 -10.42 11.69 12.92
CA MET A 427 -11.50 12.51 13.45
C MET A 427 -11.42 12.71 14.97
N LYS A 428 -10.74 11.81 15.73
CA LYS A 428 -10.57 11.90 17.19
C LYS A 428 -9.33 12.66 17.62
N ASP A 429 -8.18 12.46 16.97
CA ASP A 429 -6.87 12.90 17.45
C ASP A 429 -6.73 14.42 17.58
N GLU A 430 -7.55 15.21 16.88
CA GLU A 430 -7.54 16.67 17.08
C GLU A 430 -8.53 17.19 18.12
N ILE A 431 -9.40 16.35 18.70
CA ILE A 431 -10.20 16.77 19.87
C ILE A 431 -9.27 17.07 21.06
N ASN A 432 -8.08 16.45 21.11
CA ASN A 432 -7.08 16.69 22.14
C ASN A 432 -6.03 17.77 21.78
N ASN A 433 -6.00 18.28 20.54
CA ASN A 433 -5.10 19.37 20.13
C ASN A 433 -5.80 20.74 20.03
N SER A 434 -7.09 20.80 20.37
CA SER A 434 -7.87 22.05 20.42
C SER A 434 -8.08 22.58 21.85
N ASP A 435 -7.55 21.89 22.86
CA ASP A 435 -7.53 22.31 24.26
C ASP A 435 -6.08 22.30 24.78
N ASP A 436 -5.25 23.23 24.32
CA ASP A 436 -4.02 23.70 25.01
C ASP A 436 -3.76 25.19 24.71
#